data_AF-A0A8J5CQW8-F1
#
_entry.id   AF-A0A8J5CQW8-F1
#
_cell.length_a   1.000
_cell.length_b   1.000
_cell.length_c   1.000
_cell.angle_alpha   90.00
_cell.angle_beta   90.00
_cell.angle_gamma   90.00
#
_symmetry.space_group_name_H-M   'P 1'
#
loop_
_entity.id
_entity.type
_entity.pdbx_description
1 polymer ?
#
loop_
_entity_poly.entity_id
_entity_poly.type
_entity_poly.pdbx_seq_one_letter_code
_entity_poly.pdbx_strand_id
1 'polypeptide(L)'
;MWWCSVVDEAASLDVILVNRYYSWYGDTGHLEVIKQQTITEFTAWHALHNKPVMISEYGAGSVTGQHVDPAFTWSEEYQVELMVQNFDAFDELRKKGYFFGEHIWNFADFATPQEDFRPGACVKGLFTRARQPKMAAHIMRYRYWSLAHQLDNVTLPEGDWRFRIHMVHL
;
A
#
# COMPACT_ATOMS: atom_id res chain seq x y z
N MET A 1 -3.43 -6.26 24.48
CA MET A 1 -4.82 -6.67 24.72
C MET A 1 -5.68 -6.73 23.44
N TRP A 2 -5.34 -6.00 22.36
CA TRP A 2 -6.06 -6.04 21.08
C TRP A 2 -5.80 -7.26 20.18
N TRP A 3 -4.71 -8.00 20.41
CA TRP A 3 -4.35 -9.14 19.57
C TRP A 3 -5.23 -10.37 19.82
N CYS A 4 -5.71 -10.57 21.05
CA CYS A 4 -6.45 -11.78 21.42
C CYS A 4 -7.88 -11.80 20.85
N SER A 5 -8.61 -10.68 20.93
CA SER A 5 -10.02 -10.62 20.47
C SER A 5 -10.17 -10.67 18.96
N VAL A 6 -9.21 -10.14 18.20
CA VAL A 6 -9.24 -10.15 16.72
C VAL A 6 -8.98 -11.55 16.16
N VAL A 7 -8.15 -12.36 16.85
CA VAL A 7 -7.85 -13.74 16.45
C VAL A 7 -9.08 -14.65 16.62
N ASP A 8 -9.86 -14.45 17.68
CA ASP A 8 -11.05 -15.28 17.96
C ASP A 8 -12.16 -15.05 16.92
N GLU A 9 -12.37 -13.81 16.47
CA GLU A 9 -13.38 -13.49 15.45
C GLU A 9 -12.96 -13.97 14.05
N ALA A 10 -11.67 -13.93 13.72
CA ALA A 10 -11.15 -14.41 12.44
C ALA A 10 -11.47 -15.89 12.20
N ALA A 11 -11.63 -16.70 13.26
CA ALA A 11 -12.07 -18.09 13.15
C ALA A 11 -13.49 -18.24 12.58
N SER A 12 -14.36 -17.23 12.72
CA SER A 12 -15.77 -17.27 12.29
C SER A 12 -16.02 -16.69 10.89
N LEU A 13 -15.01 -16.10 10.25
CA LEU A 13 -15.11 -15.45 8.93
C LEU A 13 -14.58 -16.35 7.80
N ASP A 14 -14.96 -16.11 6.55
CA ASP A 14 -14.45 -16.91 5.41
C ASP A 14 -13.09 -16.42 4.88
N VAL A 15 -12.83 -15.12 5.01
CA VAL A 15 -11.61 -14.45 4.54
C VAL A 15 -11.07 -13.51 5.62
N ILE A 16 -9.76 -13.30 5.61
CA ILE A 16 -9.09 -12.40 6.55
C ILE A 16 -8.68 -11.14 5.80
N LEU A 17 -9.17 -9.99 6.26
CA LEU A 17 -8.83 -8.66 5.76
C LEU A 17 -8.02 -7.93 6.81
N VAL A 18 -6.81 -7.50 6.46
CA VAL A 18 -5.89 -6.86 7.41
C VAL A 18 -5.59 -5.43 6.96
N ASN A 19 -5.81 -4.47 7.86
CA ASN A 19 -5.35 -3.09 7.70
C ASN A 19 -3.94 -2.96 8.32
N ARG A 20 -2.93 -2.65 7.51
CA ARG A 20 -1.54 -2.49 7.98
C ARG A 20 -0.84 -1.30 7.34
N TYR A 21 -0.05 -0.63 8.15
CA TYR A 21 0.60 0.64 7.85
C TYR A 21 2.07 0.61 8.31
N TYR A 22 2.79 -0.45 7.93
CA TYR A 22 4.21 -0.60 8.23
C TYR A 22 5.02 0.57 7.66
N SER A 23 6.03 1.00 8.41
CA SER A 23 6.81 2.21 8.13
C SER A 23 6.01 3.52 8.18
N TRP A 24 4.71 3.51 8.46
CA TRP A 24 3.92 4.74 8.60
C TRP A 24 3.60 5.06 10.05
N TYR A 25 2.75 4.23 10.69
CA TYR A 25 2.37 4.43 12.10
C TYR A 25 3.31 3.74 13.09
N GLY A 26 4.07 2.75 12.62
CA GLY A 26 5.13 2.08 13.36
C GLY A 26 6.35 1.95 12.46
N ASP A 27 7.54 1.91 13.06
CA ASP A 27 8.83 1.87 12.34
C ASP A 27 8.96 3.00 11.30
N THR A 28 8.44 4.19 11.64
CA THR A 28 8.33 5.32 10.72
C THR A 28 9.69 5.67 10.11
N GLY A 29 9.75 5.75 8.78
CA GLY A 29 11.00 6.02 8.04
C GLY A 29 11.84 4.79 7.70
N HIS A 30 11.51 3.61 8.25
CA HIS A 30 12.21 2.35 7.96
C HIS A 30 11.49 1.56 6.87
N LEU A 31 11.65 1.95 5.61
CA LEU A 31 10.95 1.32 4.48
C LEU A 31 11.39 -0.14 4.27
N GLU A 32 12.62 -0.46 4.64
CA GLU A 32 13.24 -1.79 4.53
C GLU A 32 12.51 -2.87 5.35
N VAL A 33 11.75 -2.48 6.38
CA VAL A 33 11.04 -3.45 7.24
C VAL A 33 9.73 -3.96 6.62
N ILE A 34 9.15 -3.20 5.68
CA ILE A 34 7.81 -3.43 5.15
C ILE A 34 7.68 -4.85 4.61
N LYS A 35 8.61 -5.26 3.76
CA LYS A 35 8.54 -6.57 3.10
C LYS A 35 8.54 -7.71 4.11
N GLN A 36 9.52 -7.73 4.99
CA GLN A 36 9.67 -8.81 5.97
C GLN A 36 8.49 -8.87 6.94
N GLN A 37 8.04 -7.72 7.47
CA GLN A 37 6.91 -7.66 8.40
C GLN A 37 5.62 -8.12 7.74
N THR A 38 5.33 -7.64 6.53
CA THR A 38 4.14 -8.02 5.76
C THR A 38 4.13 -9.53 5.50
N ILE A 39 5.22 -10.10 4.99
CA ILE A 39 5.27 -11.54 4.70
C ILE A 39 5.10 -12.37 5.97
N THR A 40 5.77 -11.97 7.05
CA THR A 40 5.72 -12.67 8.35
C THR A 40 4.30 -12.70 8.89
N GLU A 41 3.65 -11.54 8.97
CA GLU A 41 2.31 -11.44 9.56
C GLU A 41 1.26 -12.19 8.71
N PHE A 42 1.27 -12.01 7.40
CA PHE A 42 0.27 -12.65 6.53
C PHE A 42 0.46 -14.17 6.44
N THR A 43 1.71 -14.64 6.50
CA THR A 43 1.99 -16.09 6.60
C THR A 43 1.47 -16.64 7.93
N ALA A 44 1.63 -15.90 9.04
CA ALA A 44 1.12 -16.31 10.34
C ALA A 44 -0.42 -16.38 10.38
N TRP A 45 -1.10 -15.37 9.81
CA TRP A 45 -2.57 -15.39 9.69
C TRP A 45 -3.08 -16.60 8.91
N HIS A 46 -2.46 -16.87 7.76
CA HIS A 46 -2.84 -18.04 6.95
C HIS A 46 -2.52 -19.35 7.68
N ALA A 47 -1.36 -19.48 8.32
CA ALA A 47 -0.98 -20.69 9.06
C ALA A 47 -1.92 -20.97 10.25
N LEU A 48 -2.40 -19.92 10.93
CA LEU A 48 -3.27 -20.05 12.09
C LEU A 48 -4.69 -20.47 11.73
N HIS A 49 -5.27 -19.90 10.67
CA HIS A 49 -6.68 -20.12 10.32
C HIS A 49 -6.92 -20.95 9.06
N ASN A 50 -5.87 -21.19 8.25
CA ASN A 50 -5.96 -21.82 6.94
C ASN A 50 -7.00 -21.13 6.01
N LYS A 51 -7.00 -19.80 5.99
CA LYS A 51 -7.94 -18.97 5.22
C LYS A 51 -7.23 -18.05 4.24
N PRO A 52 -7.87 -17.64 3.14
CA PRO A 52 -7.36 -16.59 2.27
C PRO A 52 -7.18 -15.27 3.03
N VAL A 53 -6.10 -14.54 2.72
CA VAL A 53 -5.75 -13.28 3.38
C VAL A 53 -5.56 -12.18 2.33
N MET A 54 -6.04 -10.97 2.60
CA MET A 54 -5.85 -9.78 1.77
C MET A 54 -5.47 -8.60 2.67
N ILE A 55 -4.69 -7.67 2.12
CA ILE A 55 -4.48 -6.37 2.75
C ILE A 55 -5.60 -5.43 2.30
N SER A 56 -6.47 -5.05 3.24
CA SER A 56 -7.63 -4.20 2.97
C SER A 56 -7.33 -2.71 3.04
N GLU A 57 -6.25 -2.34 3.74
CA GLU A 57 -5.71 -0.98 3.75
C GLU A 57 -4.20 -1.02 3.94
N TYR A 58 -3.50 -0.25 3.10
CA TYR A 58 -2.10 0.13 3.26
C TYR A 58 -1.84 1.46 2.58
N GLY A 59 -0.78 2.16 2.98
CA GLY A 59 -0.37 3.42 2.35
C GLY A 59 0.28 4.39 3.33
N ALA A 60 0.72 5.52 2.82
CA ALA A 60 1.29 6.60 3.60
C ALA A 60 0.70 7.95 3.16
N GLY A 61 0.76 8.93 4.07
CA GLY A 61 0.34 10.28 3.76
C GLY A 61 1.39 10.99 2.91
N SER A 62 0.93 11.77 1.93
CA SER A 62 1.77 12.68 1.17
C SER A 62 1.10 14.05 1.04
N VAL A 63 1.84 15.10 1.37
CA VAL A 63 1.41 16.48 1.11
C VAL A 63 1.76 16.78 -0.36
N THR A 64 0.75 17.12 -1.16
CA THR A 64 0.96 17.36 -2.59
C THR A 64 1.98 18.46 -2.84
N GLY A 65 2.94 18.18 -3.72
CA GLY A 65 4.05 19.08 -4.06
C GLY A 65 5.19 19.11 -3.04
N GLN A 66 5.11 18.32 -1.95
CA GLN A 66 6.24 18.13 -1.05
C GLN A 66 7.17 17.05 -1.63
N HIS A 67 8.31 17.48 -2.13
CA HIS A 67 9.35 16.62 -2.69
C HIS A 67 10.60 16.69 -1.81
N VAL A 68 11.16 15.52 -1.45
CA VAL A 68 12.36 15.42 -0.60
C VAL A 68 13.24 14.26 -1.08
N ASP A 69 14.55 14.50 -1.19
CA ASP A 69 15.58 13.50 -1.48
C ASP A 69 16.67 13.57 -0.37
N PRO A 70 16.92 12.49 0.38
CA PRO A 70 16.25 11.18 0.33
C PRO A 70 14.77 11.26 0.74
N ALA A 71 13.98 10.26 0.32
CA ALA A 71 12.56 10.19 0.64
C ALA A 71 12.29 10.32 2.15
N PHE A 72 11.32 11.16 2.51
CA PHE A 72 11.02 11.48 3.90
C PHE A 72 9.51 11.47 4.14
N THR A 73 9.08 11.11 5.35
CA THR A 73 7.66 11.09 5.75
C THR A 73 6.93 12.36 5.27
N TRP A 74 5.76 12.17 4.64
CA TRP A 74 4.95 13.20 3.97
C TRP A 74 5.39 13.66 2.57
N SER A 75 6.57 13.29 2.08
CA SER A 75 6.94 13.54 0.69
C SER A 75 6.22 12.60 -0.27
N GLU A 76 6.06 13.02 -1.52
CA GLU A 76 5.50 12.16 -2.57
C GLU A 76 6.41 10.96 -2.88
N GLU A 77 7.72 11.12 -2.79
CA GLU A 77 8.71 10.04 -2.95
C GLU A 77 8.53 8.96 -1.87
N TYR A 78 8.30 9.36 -0.62
CA TYR A 78 8.11 8.40 0.48
C TYR A 78 6.85 7.56 0.29
N GLN A 79 5.74 8.16 -0.17
CA GLN A 79 4.53 7.42 -0.50
C GLN A 79 4.79 6.40 -1.62
N VAL A 80 5.55 6.78 -2.65
CA VAL A 80 5.92 5.90 -3.76
C VAL A 80 6.82 4.75 -3.30
N GLU A 81 7.90 5.03 -2.59
CA GLU A 81 8.84 3.98 -2.14
C GLU A 81 8.16 2.99 -1.19
N LEU A 82 7.32 3.48 -0.27
CA LEU A 82 6.51 2.64 0.60
C LEU A 82 5.59 1.70 -0.20
N MET A 83 4.95 2.21 -1.25
CA MET A 83 4.11 1.38 -2.12
C MET A 83 4.92 0.31 -2.85
N VAL A 84 6.11 0.64 -3.34
CA VAL A 84 7.00 -0.32 -4.02
C VAL A 84 7.42 -1.45 -3.08
N GLN A 85 7.82 -1.14 -1.85
CA GLN A 85 8.17 -2.17 -0.86
C GLN A 85 6.98 -3.09 -0.51
N ASN A 86 5.77 -2.52 -0.46
CA ASN A 86 4.54 -3.30 -0.27
C ASN A 86 4.28 -4.23 -1.48
N PHE A 87 4.43 -3.75 -2.71
CA PHE A 87 4.23 -4.57 -3.91
C PHE A 87 5.15 -5.79 -3.96
N ASP A 88 6.42 -5.62 -3.60
CA ASP A 88 7.38 -6.74 -3.51
C ASP A 88 6.93 -7.81 -2.51
N ALA A 89 6.36 -7.41 -1.38
CA ALA A 89 5.80 -8.31 -0.39
C ALA A 89 4.56 -9.04 -0.92
N PHE A 90 3.66 -8.30 -1.57
CA PHE A 90 2.41 -8.85 -2.12
C PHE A 90 2.67 -9.84 -3.26
N ASP A 91 3.67 -9.59 -4.09
CA ASP A 91 4.06 -10.51 -5.17
C ASP A 91 4.64 -11.81 -4.63
N GLU A 92 5.40 -11.75 -3.54
CA GLU A 92 5.87 -12.96 -2.86
C GLU A 92 4.72 -13.73 -2.20
N LEU A 93 3.81 -13.03 -1.51
CA LEU A 93 2.64 -13.65 -0.88
C LEU A 93 1.69 -14.26 -1.92
N ARG A 94 1.48 -13.62 -3.07
CA ARG A 94 0.63 -14.14 -4.15
C ARG A 94 1.16 -15.45 -4.71
N LYS A 95 2.48 -15.61 -4.83
CA LYS A 95 3.11 -16.89 -5.24
C LYS A 95 2.83 -18.03 -4.27
N LYS A 96 2.50 -17.73 -3.01
CA LYS A 96 2.11 -18.73 -2.00
C LYS A 96 0.65 -19.18 -2.12
N GLY A 97 -0.16 -18.52 -2.94
CA GLY A 97 -1.51 -18.97 -3.33
C GLY A 97 -2.66 -18.59 -2.39
N TYR A 98 -2.38 -18.12 -1.17
CA TYR A 98 -3.43 -17.71 -0.21
C TYR A 98 -3.68 -16.20 -0.15
N PHE A 99 -2.81 -15.39 -0.78
CA PHE A 99 -2.96 -13.94 -0.82
C PHE A 99 -3.76 -13.50 -2.03
N PHE A 100 -4.96 -12.94 -1.80
CA PHE A 100 -5.94 -12.76 -2.87
C PHE A 100 -6.16 -11.31 -3.32
N GLY A 101 -5.53 -10.32 -2.68
CA GLY A 101 -5.50 -8.97 -3.24
C GLY A 101 -4.98 -7.87 -2.31
N GLU A 102 -4.99 -6.66 -2.85
CA GLU A 102 -4.40 -5.46 -2.25
C GLU A 102 -5.31 -4.24 -2.46
N HIS A 103 -5.70 -3.58 -1.37
CA HIS A 103 -6.48 -2.33 -1.41
C HIS A 103 -5.68 -1.17 -0.82
N ILE A 104 -5.33 -0.22 -1.69
CA ILE A 104 -4.67 1.01 -1.29
C ILE A 104 -5.62 1.89 -0.47
N TRP A 105 -5.11 2.42 0.63
CA TRP A 105 -5.74 3.47 1.39
C TRP A 105 -5.05 4.81 1.06
N ASN A 106 -5.67 5.70 0.27
CA ASN A 106 -7.02 5.58 -0.28
C ASN A 106 -7.11 6.20 -1.69
N PHE A 107 -8.30 6.17 -2.30
CA PHE A 107 -8.49 6.71 -3.64
C PHE A 107 -8.13 8.21 -3.72
N ALA A 108 -8.72 9.06 -2.87
CA ALA A 108 -8.51 10.50 -2.90
C ALA A 108 -8.54 11.12 -1.51
N ASP A 109 -7.75 12.17 -1.28
CA ASP A 109 -7.72 12.86 0.02
C ASP A 109 -9.13 13.27 0.48
N PHE A 110 -9.39 13.14 1.78
CA PHE A 110 -10.70 13.39 2.37
C PHE A 110 -10.61 14.15 3.70
N ALA A 111 -11.69 14.87 4.02
CA ALA A 111 -11.77 15.66 5.23
C ALA A 111 -11.88 14.77 6.47
N THR A 112 -11.15 15.14 7.53
CA THR A 112 -11.21 14.50 8.85
C THR A 112 -11.40 15.58 9.90
N PRO A 113 -11.77 15.21 11.15
CA PRO A 113 -11.61 16.11 12.28
C PRO A 113 -10.19 16.66 12.39
N GLN A 114 -10.05 17.78 13.11
CA GLN A 114 -8.75 18.40 13.36
C GLN A 114 -7.91 17.53 14.31
N GLU A 115 -6.73 17.16 13.84
CA GLU A 115 -5.76 16.31 14.55
C GLU A 115 -4.35 16.86 14.25
N ASP A 116 -3.42 16.76 15.18
CA ASP A 116 -2.04 17.28 15.06
C ASP A 116 -1.18 16.49 14.07
N PHE A 117 -1.43 15.19 13.90
CA PHE A 117 -0.75 14.31 12.95
C PHE A 117 -1.39 14.27 11.57
N ARG A 118 -2.43 15.09 11.30
CA ARG A 118 -3.06 15.18 9.97
C ARG A 118 -2.96 16.61 9.45
N PRO A 119 -2.16 16.86 8.39
CA PRO A 119 -2.03 18.20 7.83
C PRO A 119 -3.32 18.60 7.09
N GLY A 120 -4.30 19.09 7.85
CA GLY A 120 -5.60 19.58 7.38
C GLY A 120 -6.60 18.52 6.90
N ALA A 121 -6.16 17.31 6.55
CA ALA A 121 -6.99 16.22 6.01
C ALA A 121 -6.30 14.86 6.14
N CYS A 122 -7.01 13.78 5.82
CA CYS A 122 -6.34 12.53 5.47
C CYS A 122 -5.76 12.66 4.06
N VAL A 123 -4.42 12.79 3.98
CA VAL A 123 -3.69 13.01 2.73
C VAL A 123 -3.01 11.75 2.18
N LYS A 124 -3.61 10.57 2.43
CA LYS A 124 -3.10 9.27 1.93
C LYS A 124 -3.57 8.94 0.50
N GLY A 125 -4.33 9.84 -0.11
CA GLY A 125 -4.93 9.61 -1.42
C GLY A 125 -3.88 9.40 -2.51
N LEU A 126 -4.19 8.52 -3.47
CA LEU A 126 -3.52 8.52 -4.78
C LEU A 126 -3.77 9.84 -5.52
N PHE A 127 -4.95 10.42 -5.30
CA PHE A 127 -5.36 11.71 -5.84
C PHE A 127 -5.58 12.71 -4.71
N THR A 128 -5.43 13.99 -5.03
CA THR A 128 -5.92 15.07 -4.16
C THR A 128 -7.44 15.02 -4.04
N ARG A 129 -8.00 15.77 -3.08
CA ARG A 129 -9.45 15.94 -2.97
C ARG A 129 -10.07 16.51 -4.25
N ALA A 130 -9.32 17.32 -5.01
CA ALA A 130 -9.73 17.88 -6.30
C ALA A 130 -9.45 16.93 -7.50
N ARG A 131 -9.11 15.66 -7.24
CA ARG A 131 -8.83 14.62 -8.24
C ARG A 131 -7.61 14.91 -9.13
N GLN A 132 -6.68 15.73 -8.64
CA GLN A 132 -5.36 15.84 -9.28
C GLN A 132 -4.50 14.64 -8.86
N PRO A 133 -3.81 13.96 -9.81
CA PRO A 133 -2.97 12.81 -9.48
C PRO A 133 -1.73 13.25 -8.69
N LYS A 134 -1.39 12.49 -7.66
CA LYS A 134 -0.05 12.51 -7.04
C LYS A 134 0.87 11.52 -7.75
N MET A 135 2.17 11.53 -7.46
CA MET A 135 3.12 10.53 -7.99
C MET A 135 2.65 9.08 -7.78
N ALA A 136 2.06 8.80 -6.61
CA ALA A 136 1.51 7.48 -6.28
C ALA A 136 0.45 6.97 -7.26
N ALA A 137 -0.37 7.84 -7.85
CA ALA A 137 -1.40 7.43 -8.82
C ALA A 137 -0.77 6.79 -10.07
N HIS A 138 0.36 7.32 -10.52
CA HIS A 138 1.04 6.81 -11.71
C HIS A 138 1.72 5.46 -11.44
N ILE A 139 2.31 5.31 -10.24
CA ILE A 139 2.86 4.04 -9.78
C ILE A 139 1.77 2.97 -9.67
N MET A 140 0.60 3.33 -9.11
CA MET A 140 -0.52 2.40 -9.01
C MET A 140 -1.04 1.98 -10.39
N ARG A 141 -1.13 2.92 -11.34
CA ARG A 141 -1.50 2.62 -12.73
C ARG A 141 -0.53 1.60 -13.34
N TYR A 142 0.77 1.79 -13.17
CA TYR A 142 1.77 0.83 -13.64
C TYR A 142 1.60 -0.55 -12.98
N ARG A 143 1.40 -0.58 -11.66
CA ARG A 143 1.22 -1.81 -10.87
C ARG A 143 0.04 -2.63 -11.39
N TYR A 144 -1.14 -2.03 -11.50
CA TYR A 144 -2.36 -2.77 -11.89
C TYR A 144 -2.38 -3.17 -13.37
N TRP A 145 -1.82 -2.37 -14.28
CA TRP A 145 -1.64 -2.84 -15.67
C TRP A 145 -0.65 -4.01 -15.76
N SER A 146 0.44 -3.96 -14.98
CA SER A 146 1.40 -5.07 -14.90
C SER A 146 0.75 -6.34 -14.37
N LEU A 147 -0.05 -6.25 -13.30
CA LEU A 147 -0.80 -7.39 -12.76
C LEU A 147 -1.83 -7.92 -13.75
N ALA A 148 -2.65 -7.06 -14.35
CA ALA A 148 -3.68 -7.49 -15.32
C ALA A 148 -3.05 -8.22 -16.51
N HIS A 149 -1.87 -7.77 -16.97
CA HIS A 149 -1.14 -8.46 -18.01
C HIS A 149 -0.59 -9.82 -17.53
N GLN A 150 -0.01 -9.88 -16.33
CA GLN A 150 0.60 -11.10 -15.79
C GLN A 150 -0.42 -12.17 -15.38
N LEU A 151 -1.54 -11.77 -14.80
CA LEU A 151 -2.54 -12.67 -14.22
C LEU A 151 -3.62 -13.04 -15.24
N ASP A 152 -4.04 -12.08 -16.07
CA ASP A 152 -5.21 -12.23 -16.94
C ASP A 152 -4.87 -12.09 -18.43
N ASN A 153 -3.59 -11.95 -18.79
CA ASN A 153 -3.09 -11.75 -20.16
C ASN A 153 -3.78 -10.57 -20.89
N VAL A 154 -4.11 -9.53 -20.13
CA VAL A 154 -4.73 -8.31 -20.68
C VAL A 154 -3.75 -7.58 -21.60
N THR A 155 -4.27 -7.08 -22.74
CA THR A 155 -3.52 -6.22 -23.64
C THR A 155 -3.26 -4.87 -22.97
N LEU A 156 -2.00 -4.48 -22.90
CA LEU A 156 -1.59 -3.21 -22.31
C LEU A 156 -2.02 -2.03 -23.20
N PRO A 157 -2.36 -0.87 -22.61
CA PRO A 157 -2.72 0.32 -23.38
C PRO A 157 -1.59 0.79 -24.30
N GLU A 158 -1.96 1.35 -25.44
CA GLU A 158 -1.03 2.09 -26.30
C GLU A 158 -0.54 3.37 -25.61
N GLY A 159 0.71 3.75 -25.87
CA GLY A 159 1.34 4.94 -25.26
C GLY A 159 2.07 4.68 -23.94
N ASP A 160 2.43 5.76 -23.25
CA ASP A 160 3.23 5.67 -22.01
C ASP A 160 2.35 5.45 -20.77
N TRP A 161 1.99 4.19 -20.55
CA TRP A 161 1.31 3.76 -19.32
C TRP A 161 2.32 3.52 -18.18
N ARG A 162 3.60 3.31 -18.53
CA ARG A 162 4.69 3.17 -17.57
C ARG A 162 4.94 4.50 -16.88
N PHE A 163 5.29 4.43 -15.61
CA PHE A 163 5.72 5.63 -14.90
C PHE A 163 7.20 5.83 -15.20
N ARG A 164 7.54 6.87 -15.96
CA ARG A 164 8.93 7.31 -16.10
C ARG A 164 9.29 8.12 -14.86
N ILE A 165 9.84 7.45 -13.85
CA ILE A 165 10.58 8.16 -12.81
C ILE A 165 11.86 8.65 -13.49
N HIS A 166 11.92 9.94 -13.83
CA HIS A 166 13.18 10.60 -14.19
C HIS A 166 14.02 10.97 -12.94
N MET A 167 13.71 10.38 -11.79
CA MET A 167 14.47 10.51 -10.55
C MET A 167 15.26 9.21 -10.23
N VAL A 168 16.59 9.37 -10.30
CA VAL A 168 17.65 8.66 -9.55
C VAL A 168 18.06 7.24 -9.98
N HIS A 169 18.77 7.16 -11.11
CA HIS A 169 20.16 6.67 -11.06
C HIS A 169 21.08 7.85 -11.41
N LEU A 170 21.55 8.55 -10.38
CA LEU A 170 22.79 9.33 -10.39
C LEU A 170 23.67 8.79 -9.26
#